data_AF-A0ABD5DXG3-F1
#
_entry.id   AF-A0ABD5DXG3-F1
#
_cell.length_a   1.000
_cell.length_b   1.000
_cell.length_c   1.000
_cell.angle_alpha   90.00
_cell.angle_beta   90.00
_cell.angle_gamma   90.00
#
_symmetry.space_group_name_H-M   'P 1'
#
loop_
_entity.id
_entity.type
_entity.pdbx_description
1 polymer ?
#
loop_
_entity_poly.entity_id
_entity_poly.type
_entity_poly.pdbx_seq_one_letter_code
_entity_poly.pdbx_strand_id
1 'polypeptide(L)' 'LPTRATITLRRSKLDRLIGHHIADAQVTDILQRLGCEVTVGEGEWQAVAPSWRFDMEIEEDLVEEVARVYGYNNIPD' A
#
# COMPACT_ATOMS: atom_id res chain seq x y z
N LEU A 1 -17.64 -8.37 14.41
CA LEU A 1 -16.39 -8.42 13.60
C LEU A 1 -15.69 -7.08 13.77
N PRO A 2 -14.35 -7.02 13.84
CA PRO A 2 -13.63 -5.75 13.93
C PRO A 2 -13.90 -4.89 12.69
N THR A 3 -13.92 -3.56 12.87
CA THR A 3 -14.09 -2.60 11.78
C THR A 3 -12.85 -2.61 10.89
N ARG A 4 -13.04 -2.74 9.57
CA ARG A 4 -11.93 -2.67 8.61
C ARG A 4 -11.47 -1.23 8.43
N ALA A 5 -10.17 -0.99 8.55
CA ALA A 5 -9.60 0.32 8.29
C ALA A 5 -9.71 0.67 6.80
N THR A 6 -10.16 1.88 6.50
CA THR A 6 -10.14 2.47 5.15
C THR A 6 -9.09 3.57 5.14
N ILE A 7 -8.04 3.37 4.36
CA ILE A 7 -6.84 4.19 4.39
C ILE A 7 -6.61 4.76 2.99
N THR A 8 -6.34 6.06 2.93
CA THR A 8 -5.92 6.72 1.69
C THR A 8 -4.40 6.74 1.62
N LEU A 9 -3.84 6.18 0.55
CA LEU A 9 -2.44 6.27 0.19
C LEU A 9 -2.26 7.26 -0.97
N ARG A 10 -1.57 8.37 -0.73
CA ARG A 10 -1.29 9.37 -1.76
C ARG A 10 0.00 9.04 -2.50
N ARG A 11 -0.03 9.11 -3.83
CA ARG A 11 1.14 8.94 -4.72
C ARG A 11 2.32 9.82 -4.29
N SER A 12 2.04 11.08 -3.99
CA SER A 12 3.05 12.06 -3.59
C SER A 12 3.72 11.72 -2.26
N LYS A 13 2.97 11.17 -1.30
CA LYS A 13 3.53 10.75 0.00
C LYS A 13 4.34 9.46 -0.13
N LEU A 14 3.85 8.50 -0.93
CA LEU A 14 4.56 7.27 -1.24
C LEU A 14 5.94 7.56 -1.83
N ASP A 15 6.00 8.40 -2.89
CA ASP A 15 7.26 8.80 -3.52
C ASP A 15 8.20 9.52 -2.55
N ARG A 16 7.65 10.43 -1.74
CA ARG A 16 8.43 11.21 -0.78
C ARG A 16 9.08 10.33 0.29
N LEU A 17 8.35 9.34 0.82
CA LEU A 17 8.83 8.50 1.91
C LEU A 17 9.76 7.38 1.41
N ILE A 18 9.49 6.81 0.24
CA ILE A 18 10.34 5.77 -0.34
C ILE A 18 11.59 6.37 -1.01
N GLY A 19 11.49 7.58 -1.56
CA GLY A 19 12.57 8.21 -2.33
C GLY A 19 12.77 7.61 -3.73
N HIS A 20 11.81 6.79 -4.20
CA HIS A 20 11.83 6.14 -5.50
C HIS A 20 10.40 5.98 -6.03
N HIS A 21 10.24 6.11 -7.35
CA HIS A 21 8.95 5.96 -8.01
C HIS A 21 8.66 4.50 -8.38
N ILE A 22 7.75 3.88 -7.63
CA ILE A 22 7.20 2.54 -7.94
C ILE A 22 5.99 2.71 -8.86
N ALA A 23 5.92 2.00 -9.99
CA ALA A 23 4.81 2.14 -10.94
C ALA A 23 3.44 1.89 -10.29
N ASP A 24 2.43 2.70 -10.64
CA ASP A 24 1.11 2.65 -10.00
C ASP A 24 0.42 1.29 -10.09
N ALA A 25 0.60 0.59 -11.21
CA ALA A 25 0.10 -0.77 -11.40
C ALA A 25 0.75 -1.76 -10.40
N GLN A 26 2.04 -1.57 -10.09
CA GLN A 26 2.77 -2.41 -9.14
C GLN A 26 2.37 -2.10 -7.69
N VAL A 27 2.14 -0.82 -7.35
CA VAL A 27 1.58 -0.45 -6.04
C VAL A 27 0.21 -1.09 -5.83
N THR A 28 -0.65 -1.04 -6.86
CA THR A 28 -1.98 -1.65 -6.83
C THR A 28 -1.91 -3.16 -6.64
N ASP A 29 -1.06 -3.87 -7.41
CA ASP A 29 -0.84 -5.32 -7.26
C ASP A 29 -0.37 -5.68 -5.85
N ILE A 30 0.59 -4.93 -5.30
CA ILE A 30 1.10 -5.16 -3.95
C ILE A 30 -0.01 -5.01 -2.91
N LEU A 31 -0.79 -3.93 -2.94
CA LEU A 31 -1.89 -3.71 -2.00
C LEU A 31 -2.95 -4.82 -2.09
N GLN A 32 -3.27 -5.29 -3.30
CA GLN A 32 -4.19 -6.41 -3.51
C GLN A 32 -3.63 -7.73 -2.97
N ARG A 33 -2.34 -8.02 -3.17
CA ARG A 33 -1.65 -9.20 -2.63
C ARG A 33 -1.57 -9.20 -1.11
N LEU A 34 -1.56 -8.02 -0.49
CA LEU A 34 -1.65 -7.85 0.96
C LEU A 34 -3.08 -8.08 1.50
N GLY A 35 -4.06 -8.29 0.61
CA GLY A 35 -5.45 -8.57 0.94
C GLY A 35 -6.36 -7.35 1.04
N CYS A 36 -5.89 -6.17 0.63
CA CYS A 36 -6.70 -4.97 0.61
C CYS A 36 -7.69 -4.98 -0.56
N GLU A 37 -8.89 -4.45 -0.33
CA GLU A 37 -9.74 -4.01 -1.44
C GLU A 37 -9.28 -2.61 -1.84
N VAL A 38 -8.99 -2.39 -3.12
CA VAL A 38 -8.32 -1.19 -3.60
C VAL A 38 -9.16 -0.50 -4.66
N THR A 39 -9.44 0.78 -4.44
CA THR A 39 -9.98 1.71 -5.43
C THR A 39 -8.89 2.68 -5.84
N VAL A 40 -8.60 2.79 -7.13
CA VAL A 40 -7.61 3.72 -7.67
C VAL A 40 -8.30 5.03 -8.04
N GLY A 41 -7.77 6.14 -7.54
CA GLY A 41 -8.20 7.50 -7.86
C GLY A 41 -7.10 8.29 -8.57
N GLU A 42 -7.33 9.60 -8.75
CA GLU A 42 -6.34 10.49 -9.35
C GLU A 42 -5.21 10.78 -8.36
N GLY A 43 -4.08 10.09 -8.50
CA GLY A 43 -2.90 10.29 -7.65
C GLY A 43 -3.03 9.69 -6.24
N GLU A 44 -3.97 8.78 -6.03
CA GLU A 44 -4.15 8.09 -4.75
C GLU A 44 -4.80 6.71 -4.89
N TRP A 45 -4.66 5.91 -3.83
CA TRP A 45 -5.37 4.66 -3.62
C TRP A 45 -6.21 4.77 -2.36
N GLN A 46 -7.45 4.33 -2.42
CA GLN A 46 -8.22 4.01 -1.23
C GLN A 46 -8.15 2.50 -1.00
N ALA A 47 -7.54 2.09 0.11
CA ALA A 47 -7.35 0.69 0.47
C ALA A 47 -8.16 0.34 1.72
N VAL A 48 -8.98 -0.70 1.64
CA VAL A 48 -9.70 -1.27 2.78
C VAL A 48 -8.94 -2.51 3.27
N ALA A 49 -8.25 -2.37 4.40
CA ALA A 49 -7.45 -3.43 4.99
C ALA A 49 -8.31 -4.65 5.35
N PRO A 50 -7.82 -5.88 5.17
CA PRO A 50 -8.55 -7.08 5.59
C PRO A 50 -8.61 -7.16 7.12
N SER A 51 -9.63 -7.84 7.65
CA SER A 51 -9.95 -7.81 9.09
C SER A 51 -8.90 -8.41 10.03
N TRP A 52 -7.85 -9.06 9.50
CA TRP A 52 -6.75 -9.66 10.25
C TRP A 52 -5.47 -8.79 10.23
N ARG A 53 -5.45 -7.67 9.50
CA ARG A 53 -4.33 -6.73 9.41
C ARG A 53 -4.55 -5.54 10.33
N PHE A 54 -4.42 -5.79 11.63
CA PHE A 54 -4.56 -4.76 12.67
C PHE A 54 -3.38 -3.77 12.71
N ASP A 55 -2.32 -4.07 11.96
CA ASP A 55 -1.13 -3.26 11.74
C ASP A 55 -1.26 -2.28 10.56
N MET A 56 -2.38 -2.31 9.83
CA MET A 56 -2.70 -1.37 8.75
C MET A 56 -3.83 -0.44 9.20
N GLU A 57 -3.48 0.70 9.77
CA GLU A 57 -4.44 1.69 10.29
C GLU A 57 -4.27 3.07 9.69
N ILE A 58 -3.05 3.44 9.30
CA ILE A 58 -2.72 4.74 8.73
C ILE A 58 -1.97 4.62 7.41
N GLU A 59 -1.83 5.75 6.71
CA GLU A 59 -1.20 5.83 5.40
C GLU A 59 0.27 5.36 5.42
N GLU A 60 1.00 5.68 6.48
CA GLU A 60 2.39 5.28 6.70
C GLU A 60 2.55 3.75 6.74
N ASP A 61 1.59 3.02 7.29
CA ASP A 61 1.63 1.55 7.35
C ASP A 61 1.55 0.96 5.93
N LEU A 62 0.71 1.54 5.06
CA LEU A 62 0.66 1.13 3.66
C LEU A 62 1.96 1.43 2.91
N VAL A 63 2.60 2.55 3.22
CA VAL A 63 3.90 2.91 2.63
C VAL A 63 4.97 1.89 3.04
N GLU A 64 5.05 1.54 4.32
CA GLU A 64 5.98 0.53 4.83
C GLU A 64 5.76 -0.82 4.14
N GLU A 65 4.51 -1.24 4.01
CA GLU A 65 4.16 -2.52 3.41
C GLU A 65 4.44 -2.58 1.91
N VAL A 66 4.15 -1.49 1.19
CA VAL A 66 4.52 -1.37 -0.23
C VAL A 66 6.03 -1.42 -0.40
N ALA A 67 6.78 -0.68 0.42
CA ALA A 67 8.23 -0.67 0.38
C ALA A 67 8.83 -2.06 0.69
N ARG A 68 8.28 -2.75 1.69
CA ARG A 68 8.72 -4.10 2.10
C ARG A 68 8.53 -5.12 0.99
N VAL A 69 7.34 -5.19 0.40
CA VAL A 69 7.05 -6.13 -0.69
C VAL A 69 7.81 -5.78 -1.98
N TYR A 70 7.89 -4.49 -2.31
CA TYR A 70 8.68 -4.03 -3.45
C TYR A 70 10.16 -4.39 -3.27
N GLY A 71 10.73 -4.14 -2.09
CA GLY A 71 12.11 -4.48 -1.76
C GLY A 71 12.41 -5.96 -1.99
N TYR A 72 11.58 -6.88 -1.48
CA TYR A 72 11.77 -8.31 -1.69
C TYR A 72 11.71 -8.73 -3.16
N ASN A 73 10.84 -8.12 -3.96
CA ASN A 73 10.76 -8.45 -5.39
C ASN A 73 11.96 -7.93 -6.19
N ASN A 74 12.77 -7.02 -5.63
CA ASN A 74 13.89 -6.38 -6.32
C ASN A 74 15.27 -6.80 -5.75
N ILE A 75 15.32 -7.73 -4.80
CA ILE A 75 16.58 -8.35 -4.38
C ILE A 75 17.01 -9.31 -5.50
N PRO A 76 18.16 -9.09 -6.16
CA PRO A 76 18.72 -10.08 -7.07
C PRO A 76 19.14 -11.31 -6.27
N ASP A 77 18.82 -12.52 -6.77
CA ASP A 77 19.37 -13.79 -6.25
C ASP A 77 20.91 -13.80 -6.25
#